data_AF-A0A7C6QZ79-F1
#
_entry.id   AF-A0A7C6QZ79-F1
#
_cell.length_a   1.000
_cell.length_b   1.000
_cell.length_c   1.000
_cell.angle_alpha   90.00
_cell.angle_beta   90.00
_cell.angle_gamma   90.00
#
_symmetry.space_group_name_H-M   'P 1'
#
loop_
_entity.id
_entity.type
_entity.pdbx_description
1 polymer ?
#
loop_
_entity_poly.entity_id
_entity_poly.type
_entity_poly.pdbx_seq_one_letter_code
_entity_poly.pdbx_strand_id
1 'polypeptide(L)'
;MVKVALAKVLSGEHSRDIILGDGDPRELRKQEEAELEKRKQEESGPVNKRKATPIEYLLLFGQVPRLDQVQQMKPEDLNKEDAERLLKAGCPKNHLAKLYGYTNVGGIAYRLKKWGLYDLALSTMPPQNQGQQNQIRTTAGDKLTLDKMKRYVPVPTEPFISVRPDGKVYISRIALIQGPVQEKFKAGIYTSEDAQVIAIHPESEGYSFFTSKGQAAYTNAKSFVADLLAAGVKCPAKYQAAWDPELQAWVGRIV
;
A
#
# COMPACT_ATOMS: atom_id res chain seq x y z
N MET A 1 0.46 2.33 -54.77
CA MET A 1 0.44 0.91 -54.35
C MET A 1 1.85 0.49 -53.95
N VAL A 2 1.99 -0.63 -53.23
CA VAL A 2 3.28 -1.20 -52.74
C VAL A 2 3.44 -2.62 -53.33
N LYS A 3 4.66 -3.20 -53.27
CA LYS A 3 5.14 -4.48 -53.87
C LYS A 3 5.49 -4.31 -55.36
N VAL A 4 6.49 -4.96 -56.00
CA VAL A 4 7.44 -6.09 -55.77
C VAL A 4 8.78 -5.70 -56.47
N ALA A 5 10.04 -6.07 -56.17
CA ALA A 5 10.82 -6.86 -55.18
C ALA A 5 12.15 -6.07 -54.90
N LEU A 6 13.15 -6.42 -54.06
CA LEU A 6 13.62 -7.66 -53.41
C LEU A 6 14.36 -8.70 -54.32
N ALA A 7 15.16 -8.26 -55.31
CA ALA A 7 15.80 -9.20 -56.26
C ALA A 7 17.19 -8.77 -56.82
N LYS A 8 18.06 -8.10 -56.05
CA LYS A 8 19.45 -7.82 -56.50
C LYS A 8 20.53 -7.82 -55.41
N VAL A 9 20.39 -8.73 -54.44
CA VAL A 9 21.40 -9.03 -53.39
C VAL A 9 22.36 -10.15 -53.84
N LEU A 10 22.35 -10.50 -55.14
CA LEU A 10 23.02 -11.67 -55.70
C LEU A 10 24.00 -11.29 -56.83
N SER A 11 25.05 -10.55 -56.47
CA SER A 11 26.28 -10.46 -57.25
C SER A 11 27.46 -10.13 -56.33
N GLY A 12 28.18 -11.16 -55.90
CA GLY A 12 29.63 -11.04 -55.77
C GLY A 12 30.26 -10.89 -57.16
N GLU A 13 31.56 -10.68 -57.31
CA GLU A 13 32.66 -10.72 -56.34
C GLU A 13 33.66 -9.57 -56.69
N HIS A 14 34.85 -9.35 -56.14
CA HIS A 14 35.70 -10.14 -55.24
C HIS A 14 36.39 -9.29 -54.17
N SER A 15 36.70 -9.97 -53.06
CA SER A 15 37.98 -9.98 -52.33
C SER A 15 38.96 -8.81 -52.45
N ARG A 16 39.39 -8.30 -51.29
CA ARG A 16 40.73 -7.71 -51.10
C ARG A 16 41.43 -8.41 -49.93
N ASP A 17 42.58 -8.97 -50.21
CA ASP A 17 43.77 -9.07 -49.35
C ASP A 17 43.52 -9.52 -47.89
N ILE A 18 43.25 -10.81 -47.69
CA ILE A 18 43.54 -11.48 -46.41
C ILE A 18 45.03 -11.84 -46.42
N ILE A 19 45.83 -11.08 -45.66
CA ILE A 19 47.24 -11.40 -45.42
C ILE A 19 47.30 -12.60 -44.47
N LEU A 20 47.71 -13.75 -44.99
CA LEU A 20 48.04 -14.93 -44.18
C LEU A 20 49.41 -14.71 -43.54
N GLY A 21 49.45 -14.63 -42.21
CA GLY A 21 50.71 -14.63 -41.46
C GLY A 21 51.22 -16.07 -41.24
N ASP A 22 52.54 -16.25 -41.27
CA ASP A 22 53.21 -17.54 -41.05
C ASP A 22 53.12 -17.98 -39.57
N GLY A 23 51.98 -18.55 -39.19
CA GLY A 23 51.78 -19.28 -37.94
C GLY A 23 51.12 -20.64 -38.21
N ASP A 24 51.50 -21.68 -37.46
CA ASP A 24 50.83 -22.98 -37.58
C ASP A 24 49.33 -22.82 -37.26
N PRO A 25 48.42 -23.18 -38.18
CA PRO A 25 46.97 -23.03 -37.97
C PRO A 25 46.43 -23.85 -36.79
N ARG A 26 47.22 -24.75 -36.19
CA ARG A 26 46.91 -25.43 -34.92
C ARG A 26 47.27 -24.60 -33.69
N GLU A 27 48.30 -23.76 -33.76
CA GLU A 27 48.65 -22.85 -32.65
C GLU A 27 47.79 -21.60 -32.66
N LEU A 28 47.53 -21.03 -33.84
CA LEU A 28 46.56 -19.93 -33.99
C LEU A 28 45.18 -20.30 -33.42
N ARG A 29 44.64 -21.48 -33.78
CA ARG A 29 43.36 -21.95 -33.22
C ARG A 29 43.41 -22.15 -31.71
N LYS A 30 44.51 -22.65 -31.14
CA LYS A 30 44.67 -22.76 -29.68
C LYS A 30 44.72 -21.40 -29.00
N GLN A 31 45.33 -20.39 -29.63
CA GLN A 31 45.34 -19.02 -29.12
C GLN A 31 43.95 -18.38 -29.22
N GLU A 32 43.25 -18.55 -30.34
CA GLU A 32 41.85 -18.09 -30.52
C GLU A 32 40.90 -18.79 -29.53
N GLU A 33 41.02 -20.11 -29.35
CA GLU A 33 40.22 -20.88 -28.38
C GLU A 33 40.53 -20.47 -26.94
N ALA A 34 41.80 -20.27 -26.57
CA ALA A 34 42.19 -19.79 -25.25
C ALA A 34 41.76 -18.34 -24.99
N GLU A 35 41.80 -17.46 -26.00
CA GLU A 35 41.28 -16.09 -25.86
C GLU A 35 39.75 -16.08 -25.79
N LEU A 36 39.07 -16.95 -26.53
CA LEU A 36 37.62 -17.15 -26.42
C LEU A 36 37.21 -17.75 -25.07
N GLU A 37 37.97 -18.69 -24.51
CA GLU A 37 37.74 -19.16 -23.13
C GLU A 37 38.04 -18.07 -22.10
N LYS A 38 39.10 -17.28 -22.27
CA LYS A 38 39.40 -16.15 -21.38
C LYS A 38 38.29 -15.10 -21.41
N ARG A 39 37.84 -14.69 -22.60
CA ARG A 39 36.68 -13.80 -22.78
C ARG A 39 35.41 -14.39 -22.17
N LYS A 40 35.14 -15.69 -22.38
CA LYS A 40 34.02 -16.38 -21.73
C LYS A 40 34.14 -16.42 -20.21
N GLN A 41 35.33 -16.58 -19.64
CA GLN A 41 35.54 -16.56 -18.18
C GLN A 41 35.41 -15.15 -17.59
N GLU A 42 35.85 -14.13 -18.32
CA GLU A 42 35.65 -12.72 -17.96
C GLU A 42 34.16 -12.32 -18.05
N GLU A 43 33.42 -12.80 -19.06
CA GLU A 43 31.97 -12.63 -19.18
C GLU A 43 31.16 -13.54 -18.23
N SER A 44 31.69 -14.71 -17.83
CA SER A 44 31.07 -15.65 -16.88
C SER A 44 31.46 -15.41 -15.43
N GLY A 45 31.97 -14.22 -15.10
CA GLY A 45 31.88 -13.71 -13.73
C GLY A 45 30.42 -13.73 -13.26
N PRO A 46 30.15 -13.82 -11.95
CA PRO A 46 28.78 -13.88 -11.45
C PRO A 46 28.02 -12.62 -11.85
N VAL A 47 27.15 -12.75 -12.86
CA VAL A 47 26.18 -11.72 -13.27
C VAL A 47 25.14 -11.60 -12.15
N ASN A 48 25.56 -10.93 -11.08
CA ASN A 48 24.67 -10.32 -10.10
C ASN A 48 23.71 -9.44 -10.90
N LYS A 49 22.49 -9.95 -11.10
CA LYS A 49 21.40 -9.27 -11.80
C LYS A 49 21.11 -8.00 -11.02
N ARG A 50 21.80 -6.91 -11.38
CA ARG A 50 21.68 -5.61 -10.71
C ARG A 50 20.22 -5.24 -10.80
N LYS A 51 19.54 -5.23 -9.65
CA LYS A 51 18.16 -4.78 -9.60
C LYS A 51 18.17 -3.33 -10.07
N ALA A 52 17.28 -2.99 -11.02
CA ALA A 52 17.18 -1.63 -11.52
C ALA A 52 17.06 -0.64 -10.35
N THR A 53 17.61 0.56 -10.51
CA THR A 53 17.37 1.65 -9.55
C THR A 53 15.88 2.03 -9.55
N PRO A 54 15.39 2.74 -8.51
CA PRO A 54 13.98 3.13 -8.43
C PRO A 54 13.47 3.92 -9.64
N ILE A 55 14.34 4.72 -10.28
CA ILE A 55 14.00 5.50 -11.47
C ILE A 55 14.08 4.68 -12.77
N GLU A 56 15.09 3.83 -12.94
CA GLU A 56 15.17 2.93 -14.12
C GLU A 56 13.97 1.99 -14.18
N TYR A 57 13.53 1.44 -13.03
CA TYR A 57 12.33 0.63 -12.98
C TYR A 57 11.07 1.42 -13.39
N LEU A 58 10.93 2.67 -12.92
CA LEU A 58 9.82 3.53 -13.33
C LEU A 58 9.84 3.81 -14.85
N LEU A 59 11.03 4.02 -15.43
CA LEU A 59 11.19 4.25 -16.87
C LEU A 59 10.92 3.00 -17.71
N LEU A 60 11.30 1.81 -17.23
CA LEU A 60 11.12 0.53 -17.93
C LEU A 60 9.68 -0.01 -17.85
N PHE A 61 9.00 0.18 -16.72
CA PHE A 61 7.71 -0.47 -16.44
C PHE A 61 6.54 0.50 -16.26
N GLY A 62 6.78 1.82 -16.24
CA GLY A 62 5.73 2.84 -16.05
C GLY A 62 5.04 2.80 -14.68
N GLN A 63 5.61 2.11 -13.70
CA GLN A 63 5.02 1.82 -12.39
C GLN A 63 6.01 2.15 -11.27
N VAL A 64 5.48 2.54 -10.11
CA VAL A 64 6.29 2.75 -8.90
C VAL A 64 6.80 1.40 -8.38
N PRO A 65 8.12 1.18 -8.25
CA PRO A 65 8.67 -0.10 -7.82
C PRO A 65 8.35 -0.44 -6.38
N ARG A 66 8.21 -1.73 -6.08
CA ARG A 66 8.25 -2.27 -4.72
C ARG A 66 9.71 -2.48 -4.25
N LEU A 67 9.95 -2.48 -2.95
CA LEU A 67 11.29 -2.54 -2.35
C LEU A 67 12.05 -3.84 -2.65
N ASP A 68 11.33 -4.92 -2.92
CA ASP A 68 11.85 -6.22 -3.35
C ASP A 68 12.30 -6.23 -4.83
N GLN A 69 11.77 -5.33 -5.66
CA GLN A 69 11.97 -5.33 -7.12
C GLN A 69 13.19 -4.51 -7.57
N VAL A 70 13.61 -3.52 -6.78
CA VAL A 70 14.68 -2.57 -7.13
C VAL A 70 15.87 -2.63 -6.18
N GLN A 71 16.98 -2.02 -6.58
CA GLN A 71 18.08 -1.74 -5.66
C GLN A 71 17.68 -0.58 -4.75
N GLN A 72 17.83 -0.76 -3.43
CA GLN A 72 17.70 0.33 -2.47
C GLN A 72 18.91 1.27 -2.62
N MET A 73 18.63 2.55 -2.85
CA MET A 73 19.64 3.59 -3.04
C MET A 73 19.94 4.29 -1.70
N LYS A 74 21.01 5.08 -1.66
CA LYS A 74 21.33 5.93 -0.51
C LYS A 74 20.53 7.23 -0.55
N PRO A 75 20.37 7.94 0.59
CA PRO A 75 19.72 9.24 0.62
C PRO A 75 20.37 10.26 -0.35
N GLU A 76 21.68 10.17 -0.55
CA GLU A 76 22.53 11.03 -1.38
C GLU A 76 22.20 10.91 -2.87
N ASP A 77 21.84 9.70 -3.32
CA ASP A 77 21.56 9.38 -4.72
C ASP A 77 20.22 9.97 -5.21
N LEU A 78 19.38 10.45 -4.29
CA LEU A 78 18.12 11.13 -4.62
C LEU A 78 18.41 12.56 -5.11
N ASN A 79 18.35 12.77 -6.43
CA ASN A 79 18.33 14.10 -7.04
C ASN A 79 16.89 14.66 -7.15
N LYS A 80 16.76 15.93 -7.57
CA LYS A 80 15.46 16.61 -7.70
C LYS A 80 14.58 15.98 -8.79
N GLU A 81 15.14 15.66 -9.95
CA GLU A 81 14.36 15.19 -11.10
C GLU A 81 13.75 13.81 -10.86
N ASP A 82 14.51 12.89 -10.28
CA ASP A 82 14.02 11.55 -9.99
C ASP A 82 12.99 11.57 -8.86
N ALA A 83 13.18 12.43 -7.85
CA ALA A 83 12.16 12.72 -6.85
C ALA A 83 10.86 13.24 -7.50
N GLU A 84 10.97 14.19 -8.44
CA GLU A 84 9.82 14.75 -9.16
C GLU A 84 9.14 13.72 -10.06
N ARG A 85 9.90 12.90 -10.80
CA ARG A 85 9.39 11.82 -11.65
C ARG A 85 8.67 10.74 -10.83
N LEU A 86 9.26 10.30 -9.71
CA LEU A 86 8.64 9.31 -8.83
C LEU A 86 7.37 9.86 -8.14
N LEU A 87 7.36 11.12 -7.69
CA LEU A 87 6.16 11.76 -7.13
C LEU A 87 5.06 11.97 -8.20
N LYS A 88 5.44 12.33 -9.44
CA LYS A 88 4.53 12.42 -10.60
C LYS A 88 3.98 11.05 -11.06
N ALA A 89 4.69 9.96 -10.77
CA ALA A 89 4.20 8.60 -10.93
C ALA A 89 3.34 8.10 -9.75
N GLY A 90 3.02 8.97 -8.78
CA GLY A 90 2.19 8.63 -7.62
C GLY A 90 2.93 7.89 -6.49
N CYS A 91 4.27 7.89 -6.46
CA CYS A 91 5.02 7.31 -5.34
C CYS A 91 4.77 8.12 -4.06
N PRO A 92 4.21 7.55 -2.98
CA PRO A 92 4.00 8.30 -1.76
C PRO A 92 5.35 8.61 -1.08
N LYS A 93 5.46 9.78 -0.43
CA LYS A 93 6.69 10.28 0.22
C LYS A 93 7.34 9.27 1.16
N ASN A 94 6.52 8.50 1.91
CA ASN A 94 6.97 7.47 2.85
C ASN A 94 7.57 6.24 2.16
N HIS A 95 7.24 5.99 0.89
CA HIS A 95 7.82 4.92 0.08
C HIS A 95 9.08 5.39 -0.64
N LEU A 96 9.09 6.63 -1.14
CA LEU A 96 10.30 7.28 -1.65
C LEU A 96 11.41 7.33 -0.57
N ALA A 97 11.04 7.58 0.69
CA ALA A 97 11.94 7.49 1.84
C ALA A 97 12.63 6.11 1.92
N LYS A 98 11.87 5.02 1.79
CA LYS A 98 12.38 3.65 1.88
C LYS A 98 13.23 3.28 0.67
N LEU A 99 12.81 3.66 -0.54
CA LEU A 99 13.54 3.40 -1.79
C LEU A 99 14.96 4.01 -1.79
N TYR A 100 15.14 5.13 -1.10
CA TYR A 100 16.42 5.84 -0.96
C TYR A 100 16.97 5.82 0.49
N GLY A 101 16.67 4.78 1.27
CA GLY A 101 17.39 4.50 2.53
C GLY A 101 17.23 5.53 3.66
N TYR A 102 16.24 6.43 3.62
CA TYR A 102 16.01 7.43 4.67
C TYR A 102 15.49 6.79 5.95
N THR A 103 16.28 6.82 7.03
CA THR A 103 15.88 6.32 8.37
C THR A 103 14.64 7.02 8.93
N ASN A 104 14.48 8.32 8.62
CA ASN A 104 13.41 9.17 9.16
C ASN A 104 12.72 9.97 8.06
N VAL A 105 11.38 9.96 8.05
CA VAL A 105 10.54 10.67 7.06
C VAL A 105 10.78 12.19 7.07
N GLY A 106 11.18 12.77 8.22
CA GLY A 106 11.54 14.19 8.32
C GLY A 106 12.71 14.60 7.42
N GLY A 107 13.68 13.71 7.20
CA GLY A 107 14.86 14.00 6.37
C GLY A 107 14.49 14.17 4.89
N ILE A 108 13.63 13.30 4.35
CA ILE A 108 13.13 13.44 2.99
C ILE A 108 12.12 14.60 2.87
N ALA A 109 11.29 14.83 3.88
CA ALA A 109 10.37 15.97 3.91
C ALA A 109 11.12 17.31 3.79
N TYR A 110 12.26 17.46 4.48
CA TYR A 110 13.11 18.64 4.36
C TYR A 110 13.71 18.80 2.95
N ARG A 111 14.29 17.74 2.34
CA ARG A 111 14.82 17.83 0.96
C ARG A 111 13.72 18.15 -0.06
N LEU A 112 12.56 17.49 0.01
CA LEU A 112 11.42 17.78 -0.87
C LEU A 112 10.92 19.22 -0.72
N LYS A 113 10.90 19.77 0.51
CA LYS A 113 10.54 21.17 0.74
C LYS A 113 11.58 22.13 0.16
N LYS A 114 12.88 21.84 0.31
CA LYS A 114 13.96 22.61 -0.31
C LYS A 114 13.90 22.64 -1.84
N TRP A 115 13.37 21.59 -2.47
CA TRP A 115 13.20 21.51 -3.93
C TRP A 115 11.85 22.04 -4.46
N GLY A 116 10.93 22.47 -3.60
CA GLY A 116 9.56 22.85 -3.97
C GLY A 116 8.64 21.68 -4.32
N LEU A 117 9.08 20.44 -4.09
CA LEU A 117 8.36 19.20 -4.41
C LEU A 117 7.49 18.68 -3.26
N TYR A 118 7.50 19.34 -2.10
CA TYR A 118 6.72 18.88 -0.95
C TYR A 118 5.22 18.98 -1.19
N ASP A 119 4.74 20.06 -1.80
CA ASP A 119 3.31 20.28 -2.07
C ASP A 119 2.91 19.83 -3.48
N LEU A 120 3.78 19.08 -4.16
CA LEU A 120 3.47 18.40 -5.40
C LEU A 120 2.38 17.33 -5.11
N ALA A 121 1.15 17.64 -5.50
CA ALA A 121 0.05 16.69 -5.42
C ALA A 121 0.42 15.40 -6.17
N LEU A 122 0.07 14.25 -5.60
CA LEU A 122 0.34 12.93 -6.19
C LEU A 122 -0.41 12.83 -7.52
N SER A 123 0.31 13.08 -8.62
CA SER A 123 -0.29 13.14 -9.94
C SER A 123 -0.71 11.73 -10.36
N THR A 124 -2.02 11.58 -10.57
CA THR A 124 -2.70 10.48 -11.26
C THR A 124 -1.80 9.36 -11.83
N MET A 125 -1.66 8.25 -11.10
CA MET A 125 -1.48 6.96 -11.78
C MET A 125 -2.73 6.68 -12.65
N PRO A 126 -2.60 6.00 -13.79
CA PRO A 126 -3.75 5.47 -14.51
C PRO A 126 -4.48 4.44 -13.64
N PRO A 127 -5.83 4.40 -13.63
CA PRO A 127 -6.59 3.52 -12.75
C PRO A 127 -6.54 2.07 -13.24
N GLN A 128 -5.63 1.25 -12.68
CA GLN A 128 -5.72 -0.20 -12.83
C GLN A 128 -6.90 -0.74 -12.01
N ASN A 129 -8.00 -1.03 -12.72
CA ASN A 129 -9.10 -1.89 -12.30
C ASN A 129 -9.72 -1.61 -10.91
N GLN A 130 -10.24 -0.40 -10.72
CA GLN A 130 -11.49 -0.22 -9.98
C GLN A 130 -12.53 0.38 -10.94
N GLY A 131 -13.71 -0.26 -11.01
CA GLY A 131 -14.64 -0.08 -12.13
C GLY A 131 -15.29 1.30 -12.21
N GLN A 132 -15.49 1.76 -13.46
CA GLN A 132 -16.46 2.79 -13.87
C GLN A 132 -16.56 4.04 -12.97
N GLN A 133 -15.72 5.04 -13.24
CA GLN A 133 -15.95 6.40 -12.71
C GLN A 133 -17.23 7.00 -13.31
N ASN A 134 -18.29 7.06 -12.51
CA ASN A 134 -19.55 7.73 -12.85
C ASN A 134 -19.36 9.24 -13.04
N GLN A 135 -19.13 9.68 -14.28
CA GLN A 135 -19.06 11.10 -14.64
C GLN A 135 -20.47 11.69 -14.75
N ILE A 136 -20.97 12.25 -13.65
CA ILE A 136 -22.25 12.97 -13.61
C ILE A 136 -22.00 14.43 -14.02
N ARG A 137 -22.52 14.84 -15.18
CA ARG A 137 -22.57 16.27 -15.56
C ARG A 137 -23.67 16.97 -14.77
N THR A 138 -23.38 18.14 -14.22
CA THR A 138 -24.40 19.04 -13.66
C THR A 138 -25.09 19.81 -14.79
N THR A 139 -26.33 20.28 -14.54
CA THR A 139 -27.12 21.07 -15.49
C THR A 139 -26.50 22.41 -15.89
N ALA A 140 -25.51 22.90 -15.13
CA ALA A 140 -24.77 24.13 -15.41
C ALA A 140 -23.52 23.92 -16.30
N GLY A 141 -23.19 22.68 -16.68
CA GLY A 141 -22.03 22.36 -17.53
C GLY A 141 -20.66 22.35 -16.84
N ASP A 142 -20.59 22.85 -15.60
CA ASP A 142 -19.36 22.84 -14.79
C ASP A 142 -18.78 21.43 -14.56
N LYS A 143 -17.45 21.32 -14.66
CA LYS A 143 -16.72 20.09 -14.27
C LYS A 143 -16.71 19.95 -12.75
N LEU A 144 -17.73 19.24 -12.25
CA LEU A 144 -17.75 18.70 -10.90
C LEU A 144 -16.71 17.58 -10.78
N THR A 145 -15.81 17.69 -9.81
CA THR A 145 -14.71 16.75 -9.57
C THR A 145 -14.73 16.32 -8.09
N LEU A 146 -14.31 15.09 -7.80
CA LEU A 146 -14.53 14.45 -6.48
C LEU A 146 -13.88 15.20 -5.30
N ASP A 147 -12.81 15.96 -5.56
CA ASP A 147 -12.14 16.89 -4.64
C ASP A 147 -13.02 18.08 -4.23
N LYS A 148 -13.93 18.53 -5.12
CA LYS A 148 -14.91 19.59 -4.85
C LYS A 148 -16.21 19.06 -4.23
N MET A 149 -16.37 17.73 -4.18
CA MET A 149 -17.56 17.09 -3.60
C MET A 149 -17.34 16.79 -2.12
N LYS A 150 -18.35 17.05 -1.30
CA LYS A 150 -18.31 16.72 0.13
C LYS A 150 -18.23 15.20 0.31
N ARG A 151 -17.02 14.68 0.59
CA ARG A 151 -16.79 13.25 0.83
C ARG A 151 -17.51 12.81 2.11
N TYR A 152 -18.61 12.10 1.94
CA TYR A 152 -19.20 11.32 3.02
C TYR A 152 -18.34 10.07 3.22
N VAL A 153 -17.83 9.88 4.45
CA VAL A 153 -17.27 8.59 4.86
C VAL A 153 -18.45 7.61 4.96
N PRO A 154 -18.38 6.40 4.38
CA PRO A 154 -19.45 5.43 4.56
C PRO A 154 -19.62 5.15 6.05
N VAL A 155 -20.85 5.32 6.55
CA VAL A 155 -21.18 4.91 7.92
C VAL A 155 -20.95 3.40 7.98
N PRO A 156 -20.14 2.88 8.93
CA PRO A 156 -19.89 1.46 9.04
C PRO A 156 -21.22 0.70 9.16
N THR A 157 -21.50 -0.13 8.16
CA THR A 157 -22.78 -0.84 7.95
C THR A 157 -22.95 -2.04 8.88
N GLU A 158 -21.88 -2.46 9.55
CA GLU A 158 -21.89 -3.60 10.46
C GLU A 158 -22.22 -3.19 11.90
N PRO A 159 -22.98 -4.02 12.64
CA PRO A 159 -23.08 -3.93 14.09
C PRO A 159 -21.70 -4.21 14.74
N PHE A 160 -21.30 -3.40 15.71
CA PHE A 160 -20.02 -3.58 16.42
C PHE A 160 -20.05 -3.01 17.84
N ILE A 161 -19.18 -3.56 18.69
CA ILE A 161 -18.75 -2.97 19.95
C ILE A 161 -17.31 -2.48 19.76
N SER A 162 -16.93 -1.36 20.37
CA SER A 162 -15.55 -0.86 20.33
C SER A 162 -15.08 -0.40 21.70
N VAL A 163 -13.90 -0.85 22.08
CA VAL A 163 -13.24 -0.55 23.36
C VAL A 163 -12.03 0.34 23.08
N ARG A 164 -11.96 1.51 23.72
CA ARG A 164 -10.90 2.50 23.49
C ARG A 164 -9.96 2.62 24.68
N PRO A 165 -8.67 2.96 24.46
CA PRO A 165 -7.68 3.10 25.53
C PRO A 165 -7.94 4.29 26.47
N ASP A 166 -8.91 5.17 26.17
CA ASP A 166 -9.36 6.23 27.08
C ASP A 166 -10.44 5.76 28.09
N GLY A 167 -10.69 4.45 28.16
CA GLY A 167 -11.67 3.82 29.06
C GLY A 167 -13.08 3.73 28.49
N LYS A 168 -13.33 4.23 27.27
CA LYS A 168 -14.68 4.26 26.70
C LYS A 168 -15.04 2.97 25.95
N VAL A 169 -16.21 2.43 26.26
CA VAL A 169 -16.84 1.31 25.53
C VAL A 169 -18.04 1.86 24.76
N TYR A 170 -18.14 1.49 23.49
CA TYR A 170 -19.17 1.96 22.56
C TYR A 170 -19.94 0.78 21.95
N ILE A 171 -21.26 0.88 21.85
CA ILE A 171 -22.13 -0.03 21.08
C ILE A 171 -22.63 0.74 19.86
N SER A 172 -22.37 0.24 18.64
CA SER A 172 -22.79 0.92 17.42
C SER A 172 -24.32 1.01 17.32
N ARG A 173 -24.84 2.04 16.65
CA ARG A 173 -26.29 2.21 16.43
C ARG A 173 -26.92 0.97 15.79
N ILE A 174 -26.18 0.28 14.92
CA ILE A 174 -26.65 -0.90 14.18
C ILE A 174 -26.71 -2.13 15.09
N ALA A 175 -25.81 -2.26 16.07
CA ALA A 175 -25.94 -3.29 17.11
C ALA A 175 -27.11 -3.00 18.06
N LEU A 176 -27.28 -1.75 18.50
CA LEU A 176 -28.37 -1.37 19.41
C LEU A 176 -29.76 -1.73 18.87
N ILE A 177 -30.05 -1.42 17.60
CA ILE A 177 -31.38 -1.67 16.99
C ILE A 177 -31.71 -3.16 16.80
N GLN A 178 -30.78 -4.07 17.09
CA GLN A 178 -31.03 -5.52 17.11
C GLN A 178 -31.55 -6.01 18.48
N GLY A 179 -31.37 -5.20 19.54
CA GLY A 179 -31.82 -5.50 20.90
C GLY A 179 -32.90 -4.52 21.40
N PRO A 180 -33.28 -4.60 22.69
CA PRO A 180 -34.26 -3.71 23.30
C PRO A 180 -33.69 -2.29 23.46
N VAL A 181 -34.01 -1.42 22.51
CA VAL A 181 -33.52 -0.03 22.48
C VAL A 181 -34.14 0.80 23.62
N GLN A 182 -33.29 1.27 24.53
CA GLN A 182 -33.62 2.29 25.52
C GLN A 182 -32.66 3.48 25.36
N GLU A 183 -33.13 4.73 25.53
CA GLU A 183 -32.28 5.92 25.35
C GLU A 183 -31.09 5.96 26.34
N LYS A 184 -31.33 5.45 27.55
CA LYS A 184 -30.36 5.23 28.62
C LYS A 184 -30.71 3.90 29.28
N PHE A 185 -29.71 3.07 29.52
CA PHE A 185 -29.85 1.82 30.25
C PHE A 185 -28.61 1.57 31.10
N LYS A 186 -28.69 0.59 31.98
CA LYS A 186 -27.56 0.03 32.71
C LYS A 186 -27.24 -1.35 32.14
N ALA A 187 -25.96 -1.71 32.11
CA ALA A 187 -25.53 -3.03 31.64
C ALA A 187 -24.23 -3.49 32.29
N GLY A 188 -24.16 -4.80 32.53
CA GLY A 188 -22.93 -5.50 32.84
C GLY A 188 -22.08 -5.62 31.58
N ILE A 189 -20.75 -5.61 31.74
CA ILE A 189 -19.79 -5.85 30.66
C ILE A 189 -18.95 -7.06 31.06
N TYR A 190 -19.03 -8.10 30.25
CA TYR A 190 -18.37 -9.39 30.47
C TYR A 190 -17.43 -9.67 29.31
N THR A 191 -16.41 -10.49 29.54
CA THR A 191 -15.50 -10.96 28.49
C THR A 191 -15.07 -12.40 28.77
N SER A 192 -14.70 -13.13 27.73
CA SER A 192 -14.11 -14.46 27.87
C SER A 192 -12.69 -14.39 28.45
N GLU A 193 -12.17 -15.48 29.00
CA GLU A 193 -10.83 -15.54 29.60
C GLU A 193 -9.70 -15.19 28.62
N ASP A 194 -9.91 -15.47 27.32
CA ASP A 194 -9.03 -15.13 26.20
C ASP A 194 -9.27 -13.73 25.59
N ALA A 195 -10.24 -13.00 26.16
CA ALA A 195 -10.76 -11.71 25.70
C ALA A 195 -11.17 -11.64 24.21
N GLN A 196 -11.38 -12.77 23.53
CA GLN A 196 -11.83 -12.80 22.13
C GLN A 196 -13.32 -12.44 22.01
N VAL A 197 -14.09 -12.66 23.08
CA VAL A 197 -15.52 -12.38 23.17
C VAL A 197 -15.77 -11.31 24.24
N ILE A 198 -16.66 -10.37 23.92
CA ILE A 198 -17.25 -9.41 24.87
C ILE A 198 -18.77 -9.59 24.86
N ALA A 199 -19.43 -9.46 26.01
CA ALA A 199 -20.88 -9.43 26.10
C ALA A 199 -21.32 -8.21 26.92
N ILE A 200 -22.37 -7.52 26.46
CA ILE A 200 -22.99 -6.41 27.17
C ILE A 200 -24.46 -6.76 27.40
N HIS A 201 -24.82 -7.05 28.65
CA HIS A 201 -26.12 -7.55 29.07
C HIS A 201 -26.88 -6.47 29.85
N PRO A 202 -28.09 -6.04 29.44
CA PRO A 202 -28.89 -5.05 30.15
C PRO A 202 -29.31 -5.56 31.54
N GLU A 203 -29.06 -4.77 32.59
CA GLU A 203 -29.37 -5.17 33.97
C GLU A 203 -29.66 -3.95 34.88
N SER A 204 -30.04 -4.20 36.14
CA SER A 204 -30.35 -3.15 37.12
C SER A 204 -29.12 -2.42 37.68
N GLU A 205 -27.93 -2.99 37.50
CA GLU A 205 -26.65 -2.53 38.06
C GLU A 205 -25.57 -2.40 36.96
N GLY A 206 -24.28 -2.36 37.32
CA GLY A 206 -23.21 -2.18 36.33
C GLY A 206 -23.17 -0.76 35.71
N TYR A 207 -22.74 -0.69 34.45
CA TYR A 207 -22.36 0.56 33.79
C TYR A 207 -23.54 1.27 33.13
N SER A 208 -23.68 2.58 33.40
CA SER A 208 -24.66 3.43 32.69
C SER A 208 -24.25 3.67 31.25
N PHE A 209 -25.04 3.19 30.29
CA PHE A 209 -24.90 3.45 28.86
C PHE A 209 -25.82 4.59 28.43
N PHE A 210 -25.25 5.54 27.67
CA PHE A 210 -25.96 6.72 27.18
C PHE A 210 -25.99 6.72 25.65
N THR A 211 -27.17 6.70 25.04
CA THR A 211 -27.32 7.12 23.64
C THR A 211 -27.34 8.65 23.56
N SER A 212 -26.95 9.21 22.42
CA SER A 212 -27.15 10.63 22.13
C SER A 212 -27.97 10.78 20.86
N LYS A 213 -29.22 11.28 20.97
CA LYS A 213 -30.11 11.53 19.82
C LYS A 213 -30.22 10.32 18.86
N GLY A 214 -30.39 9.12 19.40
CA GLY A 214 -30.49 7.86 18.63
C GLY A 214 -29.19 7.38 17.97
N GLN A 215 -28.03 7.91 18.36
CA GLN A 215 -26.70 7.41 17.97
C GLN A 215 -26.25 6.21 18.80
N ALA A 216 -25.05 5.71 18.52
CA ALA A 216 -24.32 4.74 19.34
C ALA A 216 -24.40 5.05 20.85
N ALA A 217 -24.54 4.00 21.66
CA ALA A 217 -24.46 4.08 23.12
C ALA A 217 -23.00 4.05 23.55
N TYR A 218 -22.68 4.72 24.64
CA TYR A 218 -21.35 4.64 25.24
C TYR A 218 -21.39 4.67 26.77
N THR A 219 -20.34 4.12 27.37
CA THR A 219 -20.04 4.25 28.80
C THR A 219 -18.53 4.44 29.03
N ASN A 220 -18.14 4.60 30.28
CA ASN A 220 -16.76 4.82 30.73
C ASN A 220 -16.38 3.75 31.77
N ALA A 221 -15.71 2.69 31.30
CA ALA A 221 -15.42 1.47 32.05
C ALA A 221 -13.90 1.28 32.21
N LYS A 222 -13.23 2.23 32.87
CA LYS A 222 -11.75 2.29 32.95
C LYS A 222 -11.10 1.03 33.52
N SER A 223 -11.70 0.40 34.53
CA SER A 223 -11.26 -0.87 35.11
C SER A 223 -11.26 -1.96 34.04
N PHE A 224 -12.42 -2.26 33.45
CA PHE A 224 -12.57 -3.24 32.37
C PHE A 224 -11.57 -3.03 31.21
N VAL A 225 -11.30 -1.78 30.82
CA VAL A 225 -10.29 -1.48 29.79
C VAL A 225 -8.85 -1.76 30.27
N ALA A 226 -8.54 -1.50 31.54
CA ALA A 226 -7.26 -1.86 32.13
C ALA A 226 -7.08 -3.38 32.22
N ASP A 227 -8.15 -4.11 32.56
CA ASP A 227 -8.16 -5.57 32.66
C ASP A 227 -7.91 -6.21 31.27
N LEU A 228 -8.58 -5.71 30.22
CA LEU A 228 -8.32 -6.11 28.83
C LEU A 228 -6.88 -5.80 28.38
N LEU A 229 -6.32 -4.66 28.79
CA LEU A 229 -4.92 -4.30 28.48
C LEU A 229 -3.93 -5.21 29.24
N ALA A 230 -4.24 -5.61 30.48
CA ALA A 230 -3.45 -6.58 31.23
C ALA A 230 -3.51 -8.00 30.62
N ALA A 231 -4.65 -8.38 30.04
CA ALA A 231 -4.81 -9.59 29.22
C ALA A 231 -4.13 -9.49 27.83
N GLY A 232 -3.48 -8.37 27.50
CA GLY A 232 -2.71 -8.19 26.26
C GLY A 232 -3.52 -7.74 25.04
N VAL A 233 -4.81 -7.38 25.21
CA VAL A 233 -5.66 -6.91 24.10
C VAL A 233 -5.18 -5.54 23.61
N LYS A 234 -5.01 -5.41 22.29
CA LYS A 234 -4.57 -4.16 21.66
C LYS A 234 -5.74 -3.18 21.53
N CYS A 235 -5.79 -2.17 22.41
CA CYS A 235 -6.74 -1.07 22.26
C CYS A 235 -6.24 0.01 21.26
N PRO A 236 -7.12 0.64 20.47
CA PRO A 236 -8.57 0.45 20.42
C PRO A 236 -8.96 -0.88 19.75
N ALA A 237 -9.73 -1.69 20.47
CA ALA A 237 -10.25 -2.96 19.98
C ALA A 237 -11.62 -2.75 19.34
N LYS A 238 -11.94 -3.58 18.35
CA LYS A 238 -13.26 -3.66 17.73
C LYS A 238 -13.73 -5.11 17.79
N TYR A 239 -15.01 -5.28 18.11
CA TYR A 239 -15.68 -6.56 18.14
C TYR A 239 -16.87 -6.47 17.17
N GLN A 240 -16.97 -7.36 16.18
CA GLN A 240 -18.17 -7.49 15.37
C GLN A 240 -19.26 -8.07 16.26
N ALA A 241 -20.40 -7.40 16.37
CA ALA A 241 -21.38 -7.68 17.42
C ALA A 241 -22.77 -8.03 16.87
N ALA A 242 -23.52 -8.82 17.63
CA ALA A 242 -24.92 -9.12 17.35
C ALA A 242 -25.72 -9.09 18.67
N TRP A 243 -27.04 -8.92 18.56
CA TRP A 243 -27.92 -9.28 19.68
C TRP A 243 -28.11 -10.79 19.74
N ASP A 244 -27.85 -11.38 20.90
CA ASP A 244 -28.10 -12.78 21.21
C ASP A 244 -29.46 -12.91 21.93
N PRO A 245 -30.43 -13.64 21.37
CA PRO A 245 -31.77 -13.75 21.93
C PRO A 245 -31.86 -14.75 23.11
N GLU A 246 -30.90 -15.65 23.27
CA GLU A 246 -30.88 -16.61 24.39
C GLU A 246 -30.21 -15.98 25.62
N LEU A 247 -29.09 -15.28 25.40
CA LEU A 247 -28.36 -14.55 26.44
C LEU A 247 -28.94 -13.16 26.75
N GLN A 248 -29.89 -12.67 25.94
CA GLN A 248 -30.44 -11.29 26.02
C GLN A 248 -29.32 -10.23 26.11
N ALA A 249 -28.29 -10.36 25.28
CA ALA A 249 -27.07 -9.53 25.36
C ALA A 249 -26.55 -9.13 23.98
N TRP A 250 -25.83 -8.01 23.90
CA TRP A 250 -25.00 -7.70 22.74
C TRP A 250 -23.67 -8.44 22.86
N VAL A 251 -23.51 -9.53 22.11
CA VAL A 251 -22.30 -10.35 22.08
C VAL A 251 -21.43 -9.93 20.90
N GLY A 252 -20.16 -9.64 21.16
CA GLY A 252 -19.17 -9.24 20.17
C GLY A 252 -17.96 -10.17 20.13
N ARG A 253 -17.44 -10.44 18.92
CA ARG A 253 -16.20 -11.21 18.69
C ARG A 253 -15.15 -10.33 18.02
N ILE A 254 -13.90 -10.41 18.45
CA ILE A 254 -12.83 -9.49 18.02
C ILE A 254 -12.50 -9.63 16.52
N VAL A 255 -12.10 -8.51 15.88
CA VAL A 255 -11.77 -8.38 14.44
C VAL A 255 -10.63 -7.38 14.20
#